data_AF-A0A8T5NMA0-F1
#
_entry.id   AF-A0A8T5NMA0-F1
#
_cell.length_a   1.000
_cell.length_b   1.000
_cell.length_c   1.000
_cell.angle_alpha   90.00
_cell.angle_beta   90.00
_cell.angle_gamma   90.00
#
_symmetry.space_group_name_H-M   'P 1'
#
loop_
_entity.id
_entity.type
_entity.pdbx_description
1 polymer ?
#
loop_
_entity_poly.entity_id
_entity_poly.type
_entity_poly.pdbx_seq_one_letter_code
_entity_poly.pdbx_strand_id
1 'polypeptide(L)'
;MIRQRFVLDTSALTDSQTRELEGGGTLCVTMGGILDIIAEARLHLGISCYIPFPSVYNEMRDFAKNNGCGDDTIAKIDTWLVKKTPDRYEVKIPSKIFYDYVDFMRGRINKGMDVAEEAIWD
;
A
#
# COMPACT_ATOMS: atom_id res chain seq x y z
N MET A 1 -21.06 0.53 -12.01
CA MET A 1 -20.25 1.69 -11.56
C MET A 1 -19.03 1.14 -10.83
N ILE A 2 -17.80 1.49 -11.25
CA ILE A 2 -16.58 0.95 -10.62
C ILE A 2 -16.45 1.57 -9.23
N ARG A 3 -16.38 0.72 -8.21
CA ARG A 3 -16.22 1.14 -6.81
C ARG A 3 -14.86 1.84 -6.66
N GLN A 4 -14.85 3.10 -6.25
CA GLN A 4 -13.61 3.85 -6.03
C GLN A 4 -12.87 3.28 -4.81
N ARG A 5 -11.55 3.10 -4.95
CA ARG A 5 -10.69 2.46 -3.95
C ARG A 5 -9.55 3.40 -3.60
N PHE A 6 -9.40 3.70 -2.31
CA PHE A 6 -8.32 4.51 -1.78
C PHE A 6 -7.44 3.65 -0.90
N VAL A 7 -6.12 3.84 -0.98
CA VAL A 7 -5.17 3.23 -0.05
C VAL A 7 -4.69 4.37 0.85
N LEU A 8 -4.95 4.25 2.15
CA LEU A 8 -4.58 5.25 3.13
C LEU A 8 -3.27 4.88 3.80
N ASP A 9 -2.45 5.90 4.01
CA ASP A 9 -1.24 5.86 4.82
C ASP A 9 -1.49 6.51 6.18
N THR A 10 -0.58 6.36 7.14
CA THR A 10 -0.74 6.94 8.49
C THR A 10 -0.93 8.45 8.44
N SER A 11 -0.18 9.13 7.57
CA SER A 11 -0.25 10.58 7.34
C SER A 11 -1.67 11.08 7.01
N ALA A 12 -2.51 10.27 6.36
CA ALA A 12 -3.88 10.65 6.00
C ALA A 12 -4.77 10.95 7.23
N LEU A 13 -4.41 10.44 8.41
CA LEU A 13 -5.14 10.67 9.67
C LEU A 13 -4.31 11.40 10.73
N THR A 14 -2.99 11.49 10.56
CA THR A 14 -2.08 12.03 11.58
C THR A 14 -1.45 13.36 11.23
N ASP A 15 -1.55 13.80 9.98
CA ASP A 15 -0.94 15.03 9.49
C ASP A 15 -1.45 16.28 10.23
N SER A 16 -0.51 17.15 10.61
CA SER A 16 -0.83 18.36 11.38
C SER A 16 -1.49 19.44 10.53
N GLN A 17 -1.15 19.54 9.24
CA GLN A 17 -1.78 20.53 8.36
C GLN A 17 -3.25 20.19 8.13
N THR A 18 -3.54 18.90 7.90
CA THR A 18 -4.91 18.38 7.79
C THR A 18 -5.70 18.69 9.06
N ARG A 19 -5.10 18.50 10.24
CA ARG A 19 -5.73 18.85 11.51
C ARG A 19 -6.01 20.35 11.65
N GLU A 20 -5.10 21.21 11.20
CA GLU A 20 -5.32 22.66 11.21
C GLU A 20 -6.46 23.06 10.26
N LEU A 21 -6.51 22.46 9.06
CA LEU A 21 -7.57 22.69 8.08
C LEU A 21 -8.95 22.22 8.57
N GLU A 22 -9.01 21.13 9.32
CA GLU A 22 -10.24 20.59 9.93
C GLU A 22 -10.66 21.35 11.22
N GLY A 23 -10.02 22.49 11.54
CA GLY A 23 -10.44 23.38 12.62
C GLY A 23 -9.62 23.31 13.91
N GLY A 24 -8.42 22.70 13.87
CA GLY A 24 -7.41 22.87 14.92
C GLY A 24 -7.69 22.17 16.26
N GLY A 25 -8.32 20.99 16.21
CA GLY A 25 -8.64 20.19 17.41
C GLY A 25 -7.50 19.28 17.91
N THR A 26 -7.84 18.32 18.78
CA THR A 26 -6.93 17.24 19.13
C THR A 26 -6.81 16.24 17.97
N LEU A 27 -5.72 15.48 17.93
CA LEU A 27 -5.53 14.40 16.97
C LEU A 27 -6.74 13.45 16.93
N CYS A 28 -7.24 13.06 18.11
CA CYS A 28 -8.32 12.07 18.21
C CYS A 28 -9.65 12.58 17.66
N VAL A 29 -9.96 13.87 17.87
CA VAL A 29 -11.15 14.51 17.30
C VAL A 29 -11.04 14.54 15.77
N THR A 30 -9.89 14.94 15.26
CA THR A 30 -9.63 15.03 13.81
C THR A 30 -9.73 13.67 13.15
N MET A 31 -9.02 12.68 13.69
CA MET A 31 -9.04 11.30 13.19
C MET A 31 -10.44 10.70 13.26
N GLY A 32 -11.18 10.94 14.35
CA GLY A 32 -12.58 10.53 14.47
C GLY A 32 -13.47 11.15 13.39
N GLY A 33 -13.33 12.46 13.16
CA GLY A 33 -14.08 13.18 12.13
C GLY A 33 -13.78 12.67 10.72
N ILE A 34 -12.51 12.46 10.37
CA ILE A 34 -12.14 11.91 9.06
C ILE A 34 -12.71 10.49 8.88
N LEU A 35 -12.70 9.66 9.92
CA LEU A 35 -13.28 8.32 9.87
C LEU A 35 -14.81 8.35 9.69
N ASP A 36 -15.49 9.33 10.27
CA ASP A 36 -16.93 9.55 10.07
C ASP A 36 -17.23 10.01 8.63
N ILE A 37 -16.40 10.88 8.06
CA ILE A 37 -16.48 11.27 6.64
C ILE A 37 -16.30 10.05 5.74
N ILE A 38 -15.33 9.17 6.04
CA ILE A 38 -15.11 7.92 5.31
C ILE A 38 -16.34 7.01 5.41
N ALA A 39 -16.97 6.94 6.59
CA ALA A 39 -18.19 6.16 6.80
C ALA A 39 -19.34 6.67 5.92
N GLU A 40 -19.61 7.98 5.94
CA GLU A 40 -20.64 8.61 5.12
C GLU A 40 -20.36 8.43 3.62
N ALA A 41 -19.13 8.69 3.19
CA ALA A 41 -18.72 8.53 1.79
C ALA A 41 -18.86 7.07 1.33
N ARG A 42 -18.62 6.08 2.21
CA ARG A 42 -18.83 4.66 1.88
C ARG A 42 -20.30 4.35 1.63
N LEU A 43 -21.21 4.97 2.38
CA LEU A 43 -22.66 4.79 2.23
C LEU A 43 -23.20 5.51 0.99
N HIS A 44 -22.78 6.76 0.76
CA HIS A 44 -23.34 7.62 -0.29
C HIS A 44 -22.63 7.50 -1.64
N LEU A 45 -21.31 7.36 -1.63
CA LEU A 45 -20.46 7.35 -2.84
C LEU A 45 -19.91 5.95 -3.15
N GLY A 46 -20.13 4.99 -2.25
CA GLY A 46 -19.69 3.62 -2.43
C GLY A 46 -18.18 3.44 -2.33
N ILE A 47 -17.42 4.39 -1.77
CA ILE A 47 -15.95 4.29 -1.67
C ILE A 47 -15.50 3.15 -0.75
N SER A 48 -14.26 2.69 -0.93
CA SER A 48 -13.60 1.74 -0.02
C SER A 48 -12.19 2.19 0.28
N CYS A 49 -11.89 2.41 1.56
CA CYS A 49 -10.57 2.75 2.04
C CYS A 49 -9.85 1.49 2.54
N TYR A 50 -8.64 1.27 2.05
CA TYR A 50 -7.78 0.15 2.42
C TYR A 50 -6.58 0.66 3.19
N ILE A 51 -6.09 -0.17 4.11
CA ILE A 51 -4.84 0.09 4.82
C ILE A 51 -3.89 -1.10 4.68
N PRO A 52 -2.61 -0.88 4.36
CA PRO A 52 -1.63 -1.95 4.33
C PRO A 52 -1.49 -2.63 5.69
N PHE A 53 -1.79 -3.93 5.74
CA PHE A 53 -1.69 -4.75 6.95
C PHE A 53 -0.49 -5.71 6.87
N PRO A 54 0.24 -5.97 7.97
CA PRO A 54 0.05 -5.43 9.32
C PRO A 54 0.74 -4.09 9.57
N SER A 55 1.68 -3.66 8.73
CA SER A 55 2.62 -2.58 9.06
C SER A 55 1.94 -1.23 9.33
N VAL A 56 1.34 -0.63 8.31
CA VAL A 56 0.75 0.73 8.38
C VAL A 56 -0.42 0.73 9.37
N TYR A 57 -1.22 -0.32 9.36
CA TYR A 57 -2.32 -0.49 10.31
C TYR A 57 -1.85 -0.49 11.78
N ASN A 58 -0.81 -1.26 12.11
CA ASN A 58 -0.30 -1.31 13.49
C ASN A 58 0.27 0.04 13.92
N GLU A 59 1.04 0.69 13.05
CA GLU A 59 1.58 2.02 13.31
C GLU A 59 0.48 3.02 13.62
N MET A 60 -0.56 3.07 12.79
CA MET A 60 -1.70 3.97 12.99
C MET A 60 -2.49 3.67 14.27
N ARG A 61 -2.72 2.38 14.56
CA ARG A 61 -3.41 1.97 15.79
C ARG A 61 -2.61 2.33 17.04
N ASP A 62 -1.30 2.09 17.02
CA ASP A 62 -0.42 2.40 18.14
C ASP A 62 -0.25 3.91 18.29
N PHE A 63 -0.20 4.66 17.19
CA PHE A 63 -0.20 6.12 17.20
C PHE A 63 -1.45 6.69 17.86
N ALA A 64 -2.63 6.17 17.51
CA ALA A 64 -3.90 6.57 18.13
C ALA A 64 -3.90 6.29 19.64
N LYS A 65 -3.44 5.09 20.05
CA LYS A 65 -3.36 4.71 21.46
C LYS A 65 -2.38 5.57 22.26
N ASN A 66 -1.19 5.80 21.72
CA ASN A 66 -0.14 6.56 22.38
C ASN A 66 -0.53 8.04 22.58
N ASN A 67 -1.42 8.55 21.74
CA ASN A 67 -1.97 9.90 21.85
C ASN A 67 -3.28 9.97 22.68
N GLY A 68 -3.67 8.88 23.33
CA GLY A 68 -4.82 8.85 24.23
C GLY A 68 -6.18 8.86 23.54
N CYS A 69 -6.27 8.41 22.29
CA CYS A 69 -7.56 8.30 21.62
C CYS A 69 -8.41 7.18 22.23
N GLY A 70 -9.69 7.47 22.43
CA GLY A 70 -10.62 6.53 23.06
C GLY A 70 -10.91 5.30 22.20
N ASP A 71 -11.49 4.28 22.82
CA ASP A 71 -11.83 3.01 22.17
C ASP A 71 -12.78 3.18 20.98
N ASP A 72 -13.63 4.22 20.99
CA ASP A 72 -14.50 4.57 19.86
C ASP A 72 -13.70 4.86 18.59
N THR A 73 -12.65 5.68 18.67
CA THR A 73 -11.81 5.99 17.51
C THR A 73 -11.07 4.75 17.00
N ILE A 74 -10.60 3.89 17.90
CA ILE A 74 -9.95 2.63 17.54
C ILE A 74 -10.95 1.67 16.86
N ALA A 75 -12.18 1.58 17.36
CA ALA A 75 -13.23 0.79 16.74
C ALA A 75 -13.61 1.30 15.35
N LYS A 76 -13.66 2.63 15.16
CA LYS A 76 -13.86 3.26 13.85
C LYS A 76 -12.74 2.93 12.87
N ILE A 77 -11.48 2.98 13.31
CA ILE A 77 -10.32 2.55 12.51
C ILE A 77 -10.52 1.10 12.02
N ASP A 78 -10.89 0.20 12.93
CA ASP A 78 -11.09 -1.22 12.60
C ASP A 78 -12.27 -1.48 11.67
N THR A 79 -13.30 -0.65 11.75
CA THR A 79 -14.56 -0.83 11.01
C THR A 79 -14.48 -0.24 9.60
N TRP A 80 -13.92 0.96 9.48
CA TRP A 80 -13.96 1.73 8.23
C TRP A 80 -12.76 1.47 7.31
N LEU A 81 -11.64 1.01 7.87
CA LEU A 81 -10.43 0.73 7.10
C LEU A 81 -10.29 -0.76 6.83
N VAL A 82 -10.36 -1.12 5.55
CA VAL A 82 -10.24 -2.52 5.13
C VAL A 82 -8.77 -2.94 5.16
N LYS A 83 -8.43 -3.82 6.11
CA LYS A 83 -7.10 -4.41 6.24
C LYS A 83 -6.78 -5.22 4.99
N LYS A 84 -5.72 -4.86 4.27
CA LYS A 84 -5.27 -5.59 3.10
C LYS A 84 -3.77 -5.83 3.16
N THR A 85 -3.39 -7.10 3.12
CA THR A 85 -1.97 -7.47 3.05
C THR A 85 -1.44 -7.12 1.66
N PRO A 86 -0.35 -6.35 1.54
CA PRO A 86 0.28 -6.12 0.25
C PRO A 86 0.86 -7.43 -0.28
N ASP A 87 0.76 -7.64 -1.59
CA ASP A 87 1.40 -8.78 -2.23
C ASP A 87 2.90 -8.47 -2.41
N ARG A 88 3.71 -8.83 -1.42
CA ARG A 88 5.13 -8.44 -1.35
C ARG A 88 6.01 -9.20 -2.33
N TYR A 89 5.56 -10.36 -2.79
CA TYR A 89 6.37 -11.28 -3.60
C TYR A 89 5.81 -11.45 -5.02
N GLU A 90 4.58 -11.01 -5.29
CA GLU A 90 4.07 -10.94 -6.65
C GLU A 90 4.71 -9.76 -7.41
N VAL A 91 5.63 -10.09 -8.33
CA VAL A 91 6.20 -9.12 -9.27
C VAL A 91 5.64 -9.41 -10.65
N LYS A 92 4.95 -8.42 -11.23
CA LYS A 92 4.48 -8.49 -12.62
C LYS A 92 5.55 -7.92 -13.54
N ILE A 93 6.17 -8.78 -14.33
CA ILE A 93 7.19 -8.40 -15.30
C ILE A 93 6.52 -8.29 -16.68
N PRO A 94 6.61 -7.15 -17.39
CA PRO A 94 6.16 -7.04 -18.77
C PRO A 94 6.84 -8.09 -19.66
N SER A 95 6.08 -8.72 -20.55
CA SER A 95 6.58 -9.79 -21.42
C SER A 95 7.79 -9.36 -22.25
N LYS A 96 7.87 -8.08 -22.65
CA LYS A 96 9.02 -7.53 -23.37
C LYS A 96 10.32 -7.62 -22.57
N ILE A 97 10.29 -7.22 -21.29
CA ILE A 97 11.47 -7.26 -20.41
C ILE A 97 11.93 -8.71 -20.21
N PHE A 98 10.97 -9.62 -20.04
CA PHE A 98 11.29 -11.04 -19.90
C PHE A 98 11.89 -11.64 -21.19
N TYR A 99 11.37 -11.25 -22.35
CA TYR A 99 11.93 -11.65 -23.65
C TYR A 99 13.38 -11.17 -23.81
N ASP A 100 13.64 -9.88 -23.54
CA ASP A 100 14.98 -9.30 -23.67
C ASP A 100 15.99 -10.03 -22.76
N TYR A 101 15.56 -10.44 -21.56
CA TYR A 101 16.37 -11.27 -20.66
C TYR A 101 16.68 -12.65 -21.26
N VAL A 102 15.67 -13.34 -21.80
CA VAL A 102 15.86 -14.66 -22.43
C VAL A 102 16.80 -14.58 -23.63
N ASP A 103 16.64 -13.56 -24.48
CA ASP A 103 17.48 -13.34 -25.65
C ASP A 103 18.95 -13.12 -25.25
N PHE A 104 19.18 -12.26 -24.26
CA PHE A 104 20.52 -12.03 -23.69
C PHE A 104 21.15 -13.32 -23.14
N MET A 105 20.37 -14.11 -22.38
CA MET A 105 20.86 -15.38 -21.82
C MET A 105 21.19 -16.40 -22.91
N ARG A 106 20.39 -16.49 -23.98
CA ARG A 106 20.69 -17.36 -25.13
C ARG A 106 21.97 -16.93 -25.84
N GLY A 107 22.18 -15.63 -26.03
CA GLY A 107 23.43 -15.12 -26.61
C GLY A 107 24.67 -15.54 -25.83
N ARG A 108 24.59 -15.56 -24.49
CA ARG A 108 25.70 -16.03 -23.63
C ARG A 108 25.94 -17.54 -23.76
N ILE A 109 24.87 -18.33 -23.83
CA ILE A 109 24.97 -19.79 -23.99
C ILE A 109 25.63 -20.12 -25.32
N ASN A 110 25.15 -19.50 -26.41
CA ASN A 110 25.72 -19.70 -27.75
C ASN A 110 27.21 -19.34 -27.77
N LYS A 111 27.59 -18.18 -27.22
CA LYS A 111 28.99 -17.79 -27.12
C LYS A 111 29.84 -18.79 -26.33
N GLY A 112 29.28 -19.38 -25.27
CA GLY A 112 29.98 -20.42 -24.50
C GLY A 112 30.18 -21.71 -25.31
N MET A 113 29.22 -22.06 -26.16
CA MET A 113 29.33 -23.19 -27.09
C MET A 113 30.42 -22.95 -28.14
N ASP A 114 30.43 -21.77 -28.77
CA ASP A 114 31.42 -21.41 -29.79
C ASP A 114 32.86 -21.52 -29.23
N VAL A 115 33.09 -20.97 -28.03
CA VAL A 115 34.40 -21.04 -27.35
C VAL A 115 34.80 -22.50 -27.03
N ALA A 116 33.84 -23.34 -26.64
CA ALA A 116 34.11 -24.74 -26.35
C ALA A 116 34.45 -25.53 -27.62
N GLU A 117 33.80 -25.23 -28.75
CA GLU A 117 34.11 -25.83 -30.05
C GLU A 117 35.48 -25.40 -30.55
N GLU A 118 35.82 -24.11 -30.46
CA GLU A 118 37.15 -23.59 -30.82
C GLU A 118 38.26 -24.29 -30.02
N ALA A 119 38.07 -24.48 -28.72
CA ALA A 119 39.06 -25.12 -27.83
C ALA A 119 39.27 -26.63 -28.08
N ILE A 120 38.37 -27.30 -28.80
CA ILE A 120 38.51 -28.73 -29.17
C ILE A 120 39.23 -28.87 -30.52
N TRP A 121 39.16 -27.86 -31.38
CA TRP A 121 39.75 -27.90 -32.72
C TRP A 121 41.22 -27.48 -32.78
N ASP A 122 41.76 -26.85 -31.72
CA ASP A 122 43.20 -26.67 -31.45
C ASP A 122 43.81 -27.91 -30.73
#